data_AF-A0A1V2ILL5-F1
#
_entry.id   AF-A0A1V2ILL5-F1
#
_cell.length_a   1.000
_cell.length_b   1.000
_cell.length_c   1.000
_cell.angle_alpha   90.00
_cell.angle_beta   90.00
_cell.angle_gamma   90.00
#
_symmetry.space_group_name_H-M   'P 1'
#
loop_
_entity.id
_entity.type
_entity.pdbx_description
1 polymer ?
#
loop_
_entity_poly.entity_id
_entity_poly.type
_entity_poly.pdbx_seq_one_letter_code
_entity_poly.pdbx_strand_id
1 'polypeptide(L)'
;MTDARPPSAHPRSAQPAGPDPAAGQVRLGWLDLSSGASGDMLLGALIGALAGMGRPTGVIGEAVDALGLPVRLDVSSTSRAGLAATRVHVITDSDIAETGGGDGTIAAAPVAGPGTHKDHHGHRHHHGPGGDGRPGGQGDGQPRRTWPDVRRLLTRAPLADTVREHALATFAALAEAEAAVHGIPADEVHFHEVGALDALADVVGACAGIAALGLDQLVVSAVALGGGSARTEHGVLPIPGPAVLELLRAAGLPGHGGPVDVELCTPTGAALVAAHADASGPLPPMRVCAIGVGAGRRDIPGRPNIVRLVVGCAPRPGPLISVPATGGRASLPHAPLARAPRLPHASQAPDSFAPDVAVDAPVPDAATLEAPGAGVPGAVDELLIETNVDDLDPRAWPEIMAALLAAGARDVWLTPILMKKGRPAHTLSVLVRAPHADAVRRLVFLHTPTLGLRETTVRKRALDRAFRTVDVGGETIAVKIGMLAGGRAVTAQPEWDDVRRAAIRLGQPTRRVLAAAAAAALNTDGAPLPTAGRDGGSGTDLRDDTATTDNAHTASNVHIMSNTNRTGKTGMADDAGTGDDSTQTGMPS
;
A
#
# COMPACT_ATOMS: atom_id res chain seq x y z
N MET A 1 34.51 -52.30 3.25
CA MET A 1 33.12 -52.00 3.70
C MET A 1 33.23 -50.70 4.49
N THR A 2 32.58 -49.59 4.13
CA THR A 2 31.55 -49.39 3.09
C THR A 2 31.75 -48.03 2.41
N ASP A 3 31.31 -47.93 1.16
CA ASP A 3 31.44 -46.74 0.31
C ASP A 3 30.46 -45.62 0.72
N ALA A 4 30.92 -44.37 0.70
CA ALA A 4 30.12 -43.18 0.93
C ALA A 4 30.73 -41.99 0.19
N ARG A 5 30.59 -41.97 -1.15
CA ARG A 5 30.94 -40.80 -1.97
C ARG A 5 30.17 -39.55 -1.50
N PRO A 6 30.81 -38.36 -1.46
CA PRO A 6 30.08 -37.12 -1.26
C PRO A 6 29.09 -36.90 -2.42
N PRO A 7 27.94 -36.24 -2.19
CA PRO A 7 26.96 -35.98 -3.23
C PRO A 7 27.59 -35.12 -4.34
N SER A 8 27.54 -35.62 -5.57
CA SER A 8 28.03 -34.88 -6.73
C SER A 8 27.23 -33.58 -6.88
N ALA A 9 27.91 -32.43 -6.79
CA ALA A 9 27.32 -31.17 -7.21
C ALA A 9 27.01 -31.28 -8.70
N HIS A 10 25.74 -31.48 -9.05
CA HIS A 10 25.30 -31.29 -10.42
C HIS A 10 25.62 -29.84 -10.80
N PRO A 11 26.37 -29.59 -11.88
CA PRO A 11 26.52 -28.23 -12.37
C PRO A 11 25.11 -27.74 -12.72
N ARG A 12 24.61 -26.75 -11.98
CA ARG A 12 23.41 -26.03 -12.41
C ARG A 12 23.77 -25.47 -13.78
N SER A 13 23.11 -25.97 -14.82
CA SER A 13 23.17 -25.36 -16.14
C SER A 13 22.89 -23.88 -15.94
N ALA A 14 23.78 -23.02 -16.44
CA ALA A 14 23.53 -21.59 -16.45
C ALA A 14 22.16 -21.40 -17.10
N GLN A 15 21.19 -20.89 -16.34
CA GLN A 15 19.90 -20.55 -16.90
C GLN A 15 20.19 -19.55 -18.02
N PRO A 16 19.75 -19.81 -19.26
CA PRO A 16 20.01 -18.88 -20.36
C PRO A 16 19.45 -17.52 -19.95
N ALA A 17 20.19 -16.47 -20.29
CA ALA A 17 19.82 -15.09 -19.99
C ALA A 17 18.32 -14.89 -20.26
N GLY A 18 17.59 -14.38 -19.25
CA GLY A 18 16.15 -14.17 -19.37
C GLY A 18 15.89 -13.32 -20.61
N PRO A 19 15.20 -13.86 -21.64
CA PRO A 19 15.25 -13.26 -22.97
C PRO A 19 14.70 -11.83 -22.94
N ASP A 20 15.23 -10.97 -23.80
CA ASP A 20 14.58 -9.70 -24.08
C ASP A 20 13.11 -9.91 -24.46
N PRO A 21 12.20 -9.01 -24.04
CA PRO A 21 10.78 -9.15 -24.32
C PRO A 21 10.57 -9.35 -25.82
N ALA A 22 9.87 -10.43 -26.18
CA ALA A 22 9.57 -10.70 -27.58
C ALA A 22 8.78 -9.54 -28.19
N ALA A 23 8.87 -9.34 -29.51
CA ALA A 23 8.16 -8.27 -30.20
C ALA A 23 6.66 -8.24 -29.81
N GLY A 24 6.20 -7.12 -29.25
CA GLY A 24 4.84 -6.98 -28.71
C GLY A 24 4.68 -7.35 -27.22
N GLN A 25 5.76 -7.51 -26.47
CA GLN A 25 5.76 -7.62 -25.00
C GLN A 25 6.28 -6.35 -24.32
N VAL A 26 6.07 -6.25 -23.01
CA VAL A 26 6.65 -5.26 -22.10
C VAL A 26 7.36 -5.98 -20.96
N ARG A 27 8.51 -5.47 -20.54
CA ARG A 27 9.24 -5.92 -19.36
C ARG A 27 8.71 -5.19 -18.13
N LEU A 28 8.18 -5.94 -17.18
CA LEU A 28 7.64 -5.43 -15.92
C LEU A 28 8.56 -5.77 -14.76
N GLY A 29 8.74 -4.83 -13.84
CA GLY A 29 9.26 -5.09 -12.50
C GLY A 29 8.12 -5.04 -11.47
N TRP A 30 8.20 -5.86 -10.44
CA TRP A 30 7.38 -5.73 -9.24
C TRP A 30 8.24 -5.79 -7.97
N LEU A 31 8.18 -4.74 -7.15
CA LEU A 31 8.83 -4.70 -5.84
C LEU A 31 7.86 -5.10 -4.73
N ASP A 32 8.22 -6.15 -4.00
CA ASP A 32 7.64 -6.50 -2.71
C ASP A 32 8.31 -5.68 -1.61
N LEU A 33 7.59 -4.68 -1.13
CA LEU A 33 7.98 -3.73 -0.08
C LEU A 33 7.29 -4.05 1.26
N SER A 34 6.75 -5.27 1.40
CA SER A 34 6.05 -5.69 2.63
C SER A 34 6.97 -5.81 3.86
N SER A 35 8.30 -5.84 3.69
CA SER A 35 9.28 -5.71 4.78
C SER A 35 10.02 -4.35 4.75
N GLY A 36 9.48 -3.36 4.02
CA GLY A 36 10.03 -2.02 3.90
C GLY A 36 11.02 -1.87 2.75
N ALA A 37 11.86 -0.83 2.82
CA ALA A 37 12.84 -0.47 1.81
C ALA A 37 13.96 0.40 2.39
N SER A 38 15.21 0.02 2.12
CA SER A 38 16.42 0.84 2.25
C SER A 38 17.23 0.75 0.95
N GLY A 39 18.19 1.66 0.77
CA GLY A 39 19.03 1.67 -0.44
C GLY A 39 19.81 0.37 -0.63
N ASP A 40 20.50 -0.12 0.40
CA ASP A 40 21.20 -1.41 0.38
C ASP A 40 20.29 -2.63 0.08
N MET A 41 19.04 -2.63 0.55
CA MET A 41 18.03 -3.65 0.21
C MET A 41 17.61 -3.56 -1.27
N LEU A 42 17.42 -2.35 -1.80
CA LEU A 42 17.09 -2.16 -3.21
C LEU A 42 18.28 -2.53 -4.09
N LEU A 43 19.51 -2.12 -3.76
CA LEU A 43 20.74 -2.55 -4.43
C LEU A 43 20.87 -4.07 -4.49
N GLY A 44 20.70 -4.76 -3.36
CA GLY A 44 20.78 -6.23 -3.31
C GLY A 44 19.72 -6.90 -4.21
N ALA A 45 18.50 -6.37 -4.24
CA ALA A 45 17.44 -6.87 -5.11
C ALA A 45 17.75 -6.59 -6.59
N LEU A 46 18.29 -5.43 -6.94
CA LEU A 46 18.68 -5.08 -8.32
C LEU A 46 19.83 -5.95 -8.83
N ILE A 47 20.88 -6.13 -8.03
CA ILE A 47 22.01 -7.03 -8.35
C ILE A 47 21.51 -8.46 -8.57
N GLY A 48 20.66 -8.97 -7.67
CA GLY A 48 20.09 -10.32 -7.78
C GLY A 48 19.24 -10.50 -9.05
N ALA A 49 18.44 -9.49 -9.41
CA ALA A 49 17.60 -9.54 -10.60
C ALA A 49 18.43 -9.46 -11.91
N LEU A 50 19.45 -8.60 -11.96
CA LEU A 50 20.39 -8.51 -13.09
C LEU A 50 21.14 -9.84 -13.29
N ALA A 51 21.70 -10.41 -12.21
CA ALA A 51 22.37 -11.71 -12.24
C ALA A 51 21.40 -12.84 -12.67
N GLY A 52 20.16 -12.83 -12.18
CA GLY A 52 19.12 -13.78 -12.57
C GLY A 52 18.69 -13.67 -14.05
N MET A 53 18.84 -12.49 -14.67
CA MET A 53 18.68 -12.30 -16.12
C MET A 53 19.96 -12.59 -16.92
N GLY A 54 21.09 -12.90 -16.28
CA GLY A 54 22.39 -13.04 -16.95
C GLY A 54 22.97 -11.71 -17.46
N ARG A 55 22.53 -10.56 -16.91
CA ARG A 55 23.04 -9.23 -17.27
C ARG A 55 24.23 -8.83 -16.39
N PRO A 56 25.18 -8.01 -16.88
CA PRO A 56 26.30 -7.54 -16.07
C PRO A 56 25.83 -6.78 -14.83
N THR A 57 26.31 -7.19 -13.65
CA THR A 57 26.08 -6.49 -12.38
C THR A 57 27.12 -5.40 -12.12
N GLY A 58 28.28 -5.46 -12.78
CA GLY A 58 29.40 -4.52 -12.62
C GLY A 58 29.02 -3.06 -12.87
N VAL A 59 28.04 -2.81 -13.74
CA VAL A 59 27.50 -1.47 -14.06
C VAL A 59 27.02 -0.69 -12.83
N ILE A 60 26.63 -1.38 -11.75
CA ILE A 60 26.24 -0.75 -10.47
C ILE A 60 27.49 -0.24 -9.72
N GLY A 61 28.57 -1.02 -9.69
CA GLY A 61 29.85 -0.59 -9.12
C GLY A 61 30.50 0.52 -9.95
N GLU A 62 30.56 0.35 -11.27
CA GLU A 62 31.09 1.34 -12.21
C GLU A 62 30.41 2.71 -12.07
N ALA A 63 29.09 2.74 -11.84
CA ALA A 63 28.35 3.99 -11.61
C ALA A 63 28.66 4.64 -10.25
N VAL A 64 28.93 3.85 -9.21
CA VAL A 64 29.34 4.38 -7.90
C VAL A 64 30.79 4.88 -7.94
N ASP A 65 31.70 4.12 -8.56
CA ASP A 65 33.09 4.50 -8.77
C ASP A 65 33.21 5.80 -9.59
N ALA A 66 32.32 5.99 -10.58
CA ALA A 66 32.22 7.21 -11.39
C ALA A 66 31.87 8.47 -10.57
N LEU A 67 31.41 8.36 -9.32
CA LEU A 67 31.24 9.54 -8.44
C LEU A 67 32.58 10.13 -7.97
N GLY A 68 33.69 9.37 -8.06
CA GLY A 68 35.01 9.80 -7.58
C GLY A 68 35.05 10.01 -6.06
N LEU A 69 34.20 9.30 -5.31
CA LEU A 69 34.08 9.38 -3.87
C LEU A 69 34.83 8.22 -3.17
N PRO A 70 35.27 8.40 -1.92
CA PRO A 70 35.91 7.34 -1.11
C PRO A 70 34.87 6.34 -0.59
N VAL A 71 34.25 5.61 -1.52
CA VAL A 71 33.23 4.58 -1.28
C VAL A 71 33.48 3.38 -2.18
N ARG A 72 33.14 2.20 -1.69
CA ARG A 72 33.04 0.97 -2.49
C ARG A 72 31.84 0.15 -2.05
N LEU A 73 31.27 -0.62 -2.98
CA LEU A 73 30.23 -1.58 -2.67
C LEU A 73 30.86 -2.94 -2.34
N ASP A 74 30.69 -3.43 -1.11
CA ASP A 74 30.88 -4.84 -0.79
C ASP A 74 29.56 -5.59 -1.01
N VAL A 75 29.61 -6.70 -1.74
CA VAL A 75 28.44 -7.47 -2.17
C VAL A 75 28.65 -8.93 -1.77
N SER A 76 27.80 -9.42 -0.87
CA SER A 76 27.89 -10.77 -0.30
C SER A 76 26.55 -11.49 -0.34
N SER A 77 26.60 -12.84 -0.37
CA SER A 77 25.41 -13.66 -0.16
C SER A 77 25.13 -13.81 1.33
N THR A 78 23.86 -13.80 1.71
CA THR A 78 23.42 -13.98 3.10
C THR A 78 22.11 -14.74 3.18
N SER A 79 21.67 -15.04 4.40
CA SER A 79 20.36 -15.62 4.69
C SER A 79 19.59 -14.70 5.64
N ARG A 80 18.28 -14.55 5.39
CA ARG A 80 17.33 -13.82 6.25
C ARG A 80 16.13 -14.73 6.51
N ALA A 81 15.97 -15.19 7.75
CA ALA A 81 14.96 -16.18 8.14
C ALA A 81 14.93 -17.43 7.21
N GLY A 82 16.09 -17.89 6.75
CA GLY A 82 16.22 -19.05 5.84
C GLY A 82 16.13 -18.71 4.34
N LEU A 83 15.78 -17.48 3.97
CA LEU A 83 15.74 -17.03 2.58
C LEU A 83 17.11 -16.52 2.13
N ALA A 84 17.62 -17.06 1.04
CA ALA A 84 18.83 -16.56 0.39
C ALA A 84 18.60 -15.14 -0.17
N ALA A 85 19.53 -14.24 0.09
CA ALA A 85 19.46 -12.84 -0.31
C ALA A 85 20.86 -12.26 -0.56
N THR A 86 20.93 -11.21 -1.37
CA THR A 86 22.14 -10.41 -1.58
C THR A 86 22.19 -9.31 -0.53
N ARG A 87 23.26 -9.28 0.27
CA ARG A 87 23.60 -8.15 1.12
C ARG A 87 24.52 -7.22 0.35
N VAL A 88 24.27 -5.92 0.46
CA VAL A 88 25.20 -4.88 0.01
C VAL A 88 25.62 -4.06 1.22
N HIS A 89 26.88 -3.67 1.26
CA HIS A 89 27.42 -2.77 2.27
C HIS A 89 28.27 -1.71 1.57
N VAL A 90 27.87 -0.45 1.67
CA VAL A 90 28.75 0.65 1.28
C VAL A 90 29.85 0.74 2.34
N ILE A 91 31.10 0.59 1.93
CA ILE A 91 32.28 0.80 2.76
C ILE A 91 32.85 2.17 2.39
N THR A 92 32.99 3.02 3.39
CA THR A 92 33.66 4.33 3.33
C THR A 92 35.09 4.21 3.87
N ASP A 93 35.97 5.16 3.54
CA ASP A 93 37.32 5.20 4.13
C ASP A 93 37.31 5.29 5.67
N SER A 94 36.25 5.84 6.28
CA SER A 94 36.07 5.89 7.73
C SER A 94 35.90 4.49 8.36
N ASP A 95 35.22 3.57 7.68
CA ASP A 95 35.04 2.19 8.15
C ASP A 95 36.38 1.41 8.18
N ILE A 96 37.32 1.80 7.33
CA ILE A 96 38.68 1.21 7.28
C ILE A 96 39.52 1.73 8.45
N ALA A 97 39.36 3.00 8.84
CA ALA A 97 40.08 3.59 9.96
C ALA A 97 39.68 2.97 11.32
N GLU A 98 38.39 2.70 11.57
CA GLU A 98 37.94 2.08 12.83
C GLU A 98 38.41 0.62 13.00
N THR A 99 38.69 -0.08 11.89
CA THR A 99 39.24 -1.44 11.91
C THR A 99 40.78 -1.50 11.95
N GLY A 100 41.47 -0.36 11.85
CA GLY A 100 42.93 -0.25 11.76
C GLY A 100 43.69 -0.19 13.11
N GLY A 101 43.00 -0.27 14.24
CA GLY A 101 43.58 -0.10 15.59
C GLY A 101 44.13 -1.40 16.22
N GLY A 102 45.11 -2.06 15.58
CA GLY A 102 45.72 -3.29 16.14
C GLY A 102 47.07 -3.63 15.51
N ASP A 103 48.12 -3.63 16.33
CA ASP A 103 49.51 -3.88 15.89
C ASP A 103 49.73 -5.33 15.41
N GLY A 104 50.69 -5.52 14.51
CA GLY A 104 50.76 -6.71 13.66
C GLY A 104 51.38 -7.96 14.28
N THR A 105 51.05 -9.14 13.74
CA THR A 105 51.98 -10.23 13.34
C THR A 105 51.21 -11.30 12.57
N ILE A 106 51.78 -11.81 11.47
CA ILE A 106 51.22 -12.92 10.67
C ILE A 106 51.63 -14.26 11.29
N ALA A 107 50.67 -15.09 11.74
CA ALA A 107 50.94 -16.48 12.14
C ALA A 107 49.73 -17.42 11.92
N ALA A 108 50.03 -18.70 11.71
CA ALA A 108 49.12 -19.74 11.21
C ALA A 108 48.00 -20.21 12.18
N ALA A 109 46.99 -20.87 11.62
CA ALA A 109 45.95 -21.61 12.35
C ALA A 109 46.50 -22.79 13.17
N PRO A 110 45.79 -23.23 14.24
CA PRO A 110 45.16 -24.56 14.16
C PRO A 110 43.83 -24.78 14.91
N VAL A 111 42.99 -25.66 14.33
CA VAL A 111 42.19 -26.77 14.92
C VAL A 111 41.44 -26.62 16.27
N ALA A 112 40.10 -26.62 16.14
CA ALA A 112 39.03 -27.26 16.95
C ALA A 112 39.15 -27.57 18.47
N GLY A 113 38.17 -27.09 19.24
CA GLY A 113 37.78 -27.54 20.58
C GLY A 113 36.43 -26.91 21.03
N PRO A 114 35.57 -27.56 21.84
CA PRO A 114 34.15 -27.19 21.95
C PRO A 114 33.85 -26.14 23.03
N GLY A 115 32.94 -25.20 22.74
CA GLY A 115 32.52 -24.14 23.67
C GLY A 115 31.13 -23.56 23.39
N THR A 116 30.21 -23.87 24.31
CA THR A 116 28.99 -23.12 24.72
C THR A 116 28.56 -21.86 23.95
N HIS A 117 27.28 -21.81 23.57
CA HIS A 117 26.56 -20.62 23.13
C HIS A 117 26.79 -19.37 24.00
N LYS A 118 27.28 -18.30 23.37
CA LYS A 118 26.84 -16.90 23.52
C LYS A 118 27.60 -16.04 22.52
N ASP A 119 26.88 -15.28 21.70
CA ASP A 119 27.01 -13.81 21.61
C ASP A 119 26.23 -13.25 20.41
N HIS A 120 25.40 -12.24 20.70
CA HIS A 120 24.63 -11.49 19.71
C HIS A 120 25.38 -10.21 19.34
N HIS A 121 26.14 -10.22 18.23
CA HIS A 121 26.71 -8.98 17.68
C HIS A 121 25.73 -8.32 16.70
N GLY A 122 24.69 -7.69 17.27
CA GLY A 122 23.95 -6.65 16.57
C GLY A 122 24.72 -5.34 16.64
N HIS A 123 25.12 -4.77 15.50
CA HIS A 123 25.66 -3.42 15.43
C HIS A 123 24.57 -2.40 15.80
N ARG A 124 24.49 -2.07 17.10
CA ARG A 124 23.76 -0.92 17.59
C ARG A 124 24.57 0.33 17.29
N HIS A 125 23.96 1.32 16.64
CA HIS A 125 24.39 2.71 16.79
C HIS A 125 24.15 3.09 18.26
N HIS A 126 25.22 3.07 19.05
CA HIS A 126 25.13 3.17 20.50
C HIS A 126 25.25 4.63 20.94
N HIS A 127 24.11 5.29 21.18
CA HIS A 127 24.10 6.47 22.05
C HIS A 127 23.75 6.03 23.47
N GLY A 128 24.79 5.92 24.32
CA GLY A 128 24.66 5.68 25.76
C GLY A 128 24.17 6.91 26.55
N PRO A 129 23.78 6.76 27.84
CA PRO A 129 23.04 7.77 28.58
C PRO A 129 23.90 8.59 29.58
N GLY A 130 23.49 9.85 29.80
CA GLY A 130 23.54 10.61 31.06
C GLY A 130 24.89 10.89 31.73
N GLY A 131 25.23 12.18 31.94
CA GLY A 131 26.28 12.58 32.88
C GLY A 131 26.80 14.02 32.72
N ASP A 132 26.44 14.88 33.67
CA ASP A 132 27.14 16.05 34.19
C ASP A 132 28.32 16.70 33.39
N GLY A 133 27.99 17.81 32.71
CA GLY A 133 28.69 19.09 32.87
C GLY A 133 30.20 19.21 32.56
N ARG A 134 30.55 19.43 31.28
CA ARG A 134 31.68 20.25 30.80
C ARG A 134 31.50 20.60 29.31
N PRO A 135 31.80 21.83 28.85
CA PRO A 135 31.78 22.18 27.43
C PRO A 135 33.15 21.93 26.78
N GLY A 136 33.17 21.27 25.62
CA GLY A 136 34.36 21.21 24.75
C GLY A 136 34.69 19.80 24.23
N GLY A 137 34.37 19.58 22.96
CA GLY A 137 34.73 18.37 22.20
C GLY A 137 34.06 18.42 20.83
N GLN A 138 34.83 18.58 19.75
CA GLN A 138 34.31 18.59 18.38
C GLN A 138 33.84 17.18 18.03
N GLY A 139 32.60 17.05 17.53
CA GLY A 139 32.07 15.77 17.09
C GLY A 139 32.42 15.49 15.64
N ASP A 140 32.98 14.31 15.37
CA ASP A 140 33.21 13.79 14.02
C ASP A 140 31.87 13.49 13.33
N GLY A 141 31.37 14.47 12.58
CA GLY A 141 30.23 14.30 11.68
C GLY A 141 30.69 14.29 10.22
N GLN A 142 30.19 13.36 9.41
CA GLN A 142 30.43 13.40 7.95
C GLN A 142 29.93 14.74 7.37
N PRO A 143 30.59 15.28 6.33
CA PRO A 143 30.23 16.58 5.78
C PRO A 143 28.82 16.56 5.17
N ARG A 144 27.87 17.22 5.84
CA ARG A 144 26.50 17.43 5.36
C ARG A 144 26.53 18.15 4.01
N ARG A 145 25.84 17.60 3.01
CA ARG A 145 25.74 18.19 1.66
C ARG A 145 24.40 18.87 1.47
N THR A 146 24.42 20.01 0.78
CA THR A 146 23.19 20.66 0.30
C THR A 146 22.66 19.96 -0.96
N TRP A 147 21.38 20.13 -1.27
CA TRP A 147 20.84 19.69 -2.56
C TRP A 147 21.62 20.27 -3.77
N PRO A 148 21.91 21.59 -3.85
CA PRO A 148 22.76 22.14 -4.89
C PRO A 148 24.14 21.47 -5.03
N ASP A 149 24.76 21.01 -3.94
CA ASP A 149 26.05 20.31 -4.00
C ASP A 149 25.92 18.89 -4.54
N VAL A 150 24.90 18.14 -4.11
CA VAL A 150 24.58 16.82 -4.66
C VAL A 150 24.25 16.92 -6.15
N ARG A 151 23.39 17.87 -6.55
CA ARG A 151 23.06 18.17 -7.95
C ARG A 151 24.33 18.46 -8.75
N ARG A 152 25.22 19.33 -8.26
CA ARG A 152 26.50 19.69 -8.89
C ARG A 152 27.44 18.49 -9.06
N LEU A 153 27.50 17.60 -8.06
CA LEU A 153 28.29 16.37 -8.09
C LEU A 153 27.75 15.42 -9.16
N LEU A 154 26.44 15.12 -9.12
CA LEU A 154 25.78 14.23 -10.08
C LEU A 154 25.83 14.76 -11.51
N THR A 155 25.76 16.08 -11.73
CA THR A 155 25.93 16.68 -13.07
C THR A 155 27.37 16.57 -13.60
N ARG A 156 28.39 16.49 -12.73
CA ARG A 156 29.81 16.43 -13.15
C ARG A 156 30.37 15.02 -13.28
N ALA A 157 29.82 14.05 -12.56
CA ALA A 157 30.25 12.65 -12.63
C ALA A 157 30.06 12.08 -14.06
N PRO A 158 30.98 11.25 -14.59
CA PRO A 158 30.83 10.56 -15.89
C PRO A 158 29.82 9.40 -15.87
N LEU A 159 28.61 9.66 -15.35
CA LEU A 159 27.47 8.74 -15.37
C LEU A 159 26.82 8.68 -16.76
N ALA A 160 26.21 7.54 -17.10
CA ALA A 160 25.28 7.46 -18.22
C ALA A 160 24.05 8.35 -17.97
N ASP A 161 23.50 8.96 -19.02
CA ASP A 161 22.47 10.01 -18.88
C ASP A 161 21.22 9.52 -18.14
N THR A 162 20.71 8.33 -18.45
CA THR A 162 19.57 7.74 -17.73
C THR A 162 19.84 7.51 -16.24
N VAL A 163 21.07 7.15 -15.87
CA VAL A 163 21.47 6.96 -14.46
C VAL A 163 21.54 8.31 -13.75
N ARG A 164 22.06 9.33 -14.43
CA ARG A 164 22.14 10.71 -13.95
C ARG A 164 20.74 11.31 -13.74
N GLU A 165 19.84 11.14 -14.71
CA GLU A 165 18.45 11.59 -14.65
C GLU A 165 17.71 10.91 -13.49
N HIS A 166 17.82 9.59 -13.35
CA HIS A 166 17.22 8.84 -12.25
C HIS A 166 17.76 9.27 -10.87
N ALA A 167 19.07 9.47 -10.73
CA ALA A 167 19.68 9.91 -9.48
C ALA A 167 19.25 11.34 -9.11
N LEU A 168 19.22 12.25 -10.10
CA LEU A 168 18.72 13.61 -9.91
C LEU A 168 17.25 13.64 -9.52
N ALA A 169 16.40 12.81 -10.12
CA ALA A 169 14.99 12.69 -9.75
C ALA A 169 14.81 12.16 -8.32
N THR A 170 15.58 11.15 -7.92
CA THR A 170 15.55 10.60 -6.55
C THR A 170 15.96 11.63 -5.50
N PHE A 171 17.06 12.34 -5.72
CA PHE A 171 17.50 13.40 -4.79
C PHE A 171 16.63 14.65 -4.82
N ALA A 172 15.98 14.97 -5.95
CA ALA A 172 14.98 16.03 -6.02
C ALA A 172 13.75 15.68 -5.18
N ALA A 173 13.22 14.45 -5.29
CA ALA A 173 12.10 14.00 -4.46
C ALA A 173 12.43 14.04 -2.96
N LEU A 174 13.66 13.68 -2.57
CA LEU A 174 14.16 13.87 -1.20
C LEU A 174 14.20 15.34 -0.79
N ALA A 175 14.79 16.21 -1.62
CA ALA A 175 14.89 17.63 -1.33
C ALA A 175 13.50 18.28 -1.21
N GLU A 176 12.53 17.90 -2.04
CA GLU A 176 11.15 18.38 -1.98
C GLU A 176 10.41 17.90 -0.72
N ALA A 177 10.60 16.65 -0.31
CA ALA A 177 10.01 16.12 0.92
C ALA A 177 10.61 16.77 2.17
N GLU A 178 11.95 16.89 2.25
CA GLU A 178 12.64 17.59 3.34
C GLU A 178 12.26 19.08 3.39
N ALA A 179 12.18 19.76 2.24
CA ALA A 179 11.70 21.14 2.12
C ALA A 179 10.29 21.31 2.68
N ALA A 180 9.37 20.40 2.36
CA ALA A 180 8.01 20.42 2.88
C ALA A 180 7.94 20.19 4.40
N VAL A 181 8.77 19.30 4.94
CA VAL A 181 8.88 19.01 6.39
C VAL A 181 9.50 20.20 7.15
N HIS A 182 10.49 20.86 6.57
CA HIS A 182 11.23 21.96 7.19
C HIS A 182 10.63 23.35 6.94
N GLY A 183 9.73 23.50 5.96
CA GLY A 183 9.14 24.79 5.57
C GLY A 183 10.12 25.74 4.87
N ILE A 184 11.12 25.19 4.17
CA ILE A 184 12.19 25.94 3.48
C ILE A 184 12.21 25.64 1.98
N PRO A 185 12.85 26.47 1.13
CA PRO A 185 13.06 26.15 -0.28
C PRO A 185 13.94 24.89 -0.48
N ALA A 186 13.65 24.09 -1.51
CA ALA A 186 14.41 22.86 -1.79
C ALA A 186 15.90 23.09 -2.07
N ASP A 187 16.29 24.24 -2.64
CA ASP A 187 17.70 24.60 -2.84
C ASP A 187 18.43 24.97 -1.54
N GLU A 188 17.72 25.20 -0.42
CA GLU A 188 18.27 25.46 0.91
C GLU A 188 18.34 24.19 1.79
N VAL A 189 17.87 23.04 1.28
CA VAL A 189 17.87 21.78 2.03
C VAL A 189 19.30 21.27 2.24
N HIS A 190 19.63 21.06 3.52
CA HIS A 190 20.74 20.24 3.96
C HIS A 190 20.24 18.83 4.25
N PHE A 191 20.81 17.82 3.61
CA PHE A 191 20.44 16.44 3.91
C PHE A 191 21.10 15.98 5.22
N HIS A 192 20.30 15.92 6.29
CA HIS A 192 20.73 15.51 7.63
C HIS A 192 21.11 14.02 7.68
N GLU A 193 20.33 13.15 7.01
CA GLU A 193 20.54 11.69 7.02
C GLU A 193 20.91 11.13 5.64
N VAL A 194 20.75 11.91 4.56
CA VAL A 194 20.82 11.45 3.16
C VAL A 194 21.94 12.12 2.34
N GLY A 195 22.71 13.02 2.96
CA GLY A 195 23.84 13.72 2.34
C GLY A 195 25.19 13.00 2.49
N ALA A 196 25.19 11.89 3.24
CA ALA A 196 26.35 11.06 3.54
C ALA A 196 26.80 10.23 2.31
N LEU A 197 28.00 9.67 2.42
CA LEU A 197 28.65 8.94 1.32
C LEU A 197 27.93 7.64 0.94
N ASP A 198 27.32 6.97 1.92
CA ASP A 198 26.53 5.76 1.75
C ASP A 198 25.23 6.02 0.96
N ALA A 199 24.48 7.06 1.31
CA ALA A 199 23.26 7.44 0.60
C ALA A 199 23.52 7.78 -0.89
N LEU A 200 24.65 8.43 -1.20
CA LEU A 200 25.07 8.69 -2.58
C LEU A 200 25.35 7.40 -3.37
N ALA A 201 26.07 6.45 -2.76
CA ALA A 201 26.35 5.16 -3.39
C ALA A 201 25.09 4.31 -3.55
N ASP A 202 24.22 4.28 -2.53
CA ASP A 202 22.92 3.61 -2.52
C ASP A 202 22.02 4.11 -3.66
N VAL A 203 21.81 5.43 -3.76
CA VAL A 203 20.94 6.02 -4.79
C VAL A 203 21.51 5.81 -6.18
N VAL A 204 22.79 6.14 -6.41
CA VAL A 204 23.39 6.07 -7.75
C VAL A 204 23.50 4.63 -8.24
N GLY A 205 23.92 3.71 -7.38
CA GLY A 205 23.95 2.29 -7.71
C GLY A 205 22.56 1.72 -7.97
N ALA A 206 21.52 2.16 -7.23
CA ALA A 206 20.16 1.71 -7.45
C ALA A 206 19.59 2.27 -8.77
N CYS A 207 19.86 3.54 -9.08
CA CYS A 207 19.51 4.16 -10.35
C CYS A 207 20.19 3.46 -11.54
N ALA A 208 21.47 3.08 -11.38
CA ALA A 208 22.22 2.29 -12.35
C ALA A 208 21.61 0.89 -12.52
N GLY A 209 21.23 0.24 -11.43
CA GLY A 209 20.52 -1.03 -11.46
C GLY A 209 19.19 -0.95 -12.20
N ILE A 210 18.34 0.04 -11.88
CA ILE A 210 17.03 0.26 -12.52
C ILE A 210 17.19 0.53 -14.02
N ALA A 211 18.10 1.42 -14.42
CA ALA A 211 18.41 1.66 -15.82
C ALA A 211 18.93 0.39 -16.53
N ALA A 212 19.79 -0.38 -15.85
CA ALA A 212 20.32 -1.65 -16.36
C ALA A 212 19.28 -2.79 -16.40
N LEU A 213 18.13 -2.69 -15.74
CA LEU A 213 17.02 -3.64 -15.95
C LEU A 213 16.28 -3.36 -17.27
N GLY A 214 16.19 -2.09 -17.68
CA GLY A 214 15.42 -1.67 -18.86
C GLY A 214 13.97 -2.15 -18.80
N LEU A 215 13.27 -1.78 -17.71
CA LEU A 215 11.85 -2.04 -17.51
C LEU A 215 11.02 -1.06 -18.36
N ASP A 216 9.89 -1.51 -18.92
CA ASP A 216 8.85 -0.63 -19.48
C ASP A 216 7.93 -0.09 -18.35
N GLN A 217 7.85 -0.79 -17.20
CA GLN A 217 7.07 -0.37 -16.04
C GLN A 217 7.61 -1.02 -14.74
N LEU A 218 7.63 -0.26 -13.64
CA LEU A 218 7.88 -0.73 -12.28
C LEU A 218 6.62 -0.56 -11.41
N VAL A 219 6.07 -1.68 -10.94
CA VAL A 219 4.95 -1.73 -9.99
C VAL A 219 5.47 -2.01 -8.58
N VAL A 220 4.86 -1.44 -7.55
CA VAL A 220 5.27 -1.66 -6.15
C VAL A 220 4.11 -2.14 -5.28
N SER A 221 4.37 -2.99 -4.29
CA SER A 221 3.37 -3.26 -3.24
C SER A 221 3.14 -2.03 -2.36
N ALA A 222 2.15 -2.10 -1.46
CA ALA A 222 2.12 -1.16 -0.34
C ALA A 222 3.43 -1.25 0.47
N VAL A 223 3.93 -0.11 0.93
CA VAL A 223 5.21 0.02 1.63
C VAL A 223 5.00 -0.23 3.13
N ALA A 224 5.69 -1.21 3.70
CA ALA A 224 5.73 -1.37 5.16
C ALA A 224 6.72 -0.36 5.75
N LEU A 225 6.20 0.59 6.51
CA LEU A 225 6.98 1.72 7.03
C LEU A 225 7.69 1.40 8.36
N GLY A 226 7.16 0.44 9.11
CA GLY A 226 7.60 0.15 10.48
C GLY A 226 6.82 0.95 11.52
N GLY A 227 7.34 1.00 12.74
CA GLY A 227 6.70 1.64 13.89
C GLY A 227 7.70 1.94 15.02
N GLY A 228 7.19 2.38 16.17
CA GLY A 228 8.01 2.83 17.30
C GLY A 228 8.57 4.24 17.10
N SER A 229 9.81 4.48 17.52
CA SER A 229 10.49 5.77 17.40
C SER A 229 11.96 5.61 17.06
N ALA A 230 12.51 6.53 16.27
CA ALA A 230 13.93 6.65 15.94
C ALA A 230 14.56 7.85 16.64
N ARG A 231 15.86 7.80 16.94
CA ARG A 231 16.63 8.98 17.36
C ARG A 231 17.36 9.54 16.14
N THR A 232 17.04 10.77 15.81
CA THR A 232 17.50 11.53 14.64
C THR A 232 18.23 12.80 15.11
N GLU A 233 18.77 13.59 14.19
CA GLU A 233 19.29 14.93 14.51
C GLU A 233 18.19 15.87 15.07
N HIS A 234 16.93 15.60 14.76
CA HIS A 234 15.74 16.30 15.27
C HIS A 234 15.25 15.77 16.63
N GLY A 235 16.06 14.93 17.29
CA GLY A 235 15.68 14.25 18.52
C GLY A 235 14.93 12.95 18.25
N VAL A 236 14.07 12.54 19.19
CA VAL A 236 13.30 11.29 19.07
C VAL A 236 12.03 11.56 18.25
N LEU A 237 11.97 11.01 17.04
CA LEU A 237 10.82 11.10 16.14
C LEU A 237 10.04 9.78 16.12
N PRO A 238 8.70 9.82 15.96
CA PRO A 238 7.92 8.61 15.69
C PRO A 238 8.29 8.03 14.32
N ILE A 239 8.16 6.72 14.19
CA ILE A 239 8.21 6.02 12.90
C ILE A 239 6.75 5.74 12.49
N PRO A 240 6.32 6.08 11.25
CA PRO A 240 7.14 6.54 10.13
C PRO A 240 7.63 7.99 10.26
N GLY A 241 8.86 8.24 9.82
CA GLY A 241 9.45 9.59 9.83
C GLY A 241 8.75 10.54 8.85
N PRO A 242 8.80 11.87 9.11
CA PRO A 242 8.00 12.84 8.35
C PRO A 242 8.39 12.92 6.86
N ALA A 243 9.68 12.87 6.52
CA ALA A 243 10.13 12.88 5.12
C ALA A 243 9.65 11.64 4.34
N VAL A 244 9.59 10.46 4.98
CA VAL A 244 9.06 9.22 4.38
C VAL A 244 7.57 9.36 4.08
N LEU A 245 6.79 9.97 5.00
CA LEU A 245 5.36 10.22 4.78
C LEU A 245 5.13 11.21 3.63
N GLU A 246 5.94 12.26 3.53
CA GLU A 246 5.85 13.23 2.43
C GLU A 246 6.25 12.64 1.07
N LEU A 247 7.29 11.82 1.00
CA LEU A 247 7.66 11.07 -0.22
C LEU A 247 6.50 10.20 -0.72
N LEU A 248 5.86 9.43 0.17
CA LEU A 248 4.71 8.60 -0.19
C LEU A 248 3.49 9.44 -0.59
N ARG A 249 3.22 10.56 0.11
CA ARG A 249 2.12 11.48 -0.22
C ARG A 249 2.32 12.11 -1.60
N ALA A 250 3.52 12.58 -1.92
CA ALA A 250 3.85 13.21 -3.19
C ALA A 250 3.74 12.23 -4.37
N ALA A 251 4.23 11.00 -4.20
CA ALA A 251 4.14 9.94 -5.21
C ALA A 251 2.77 9.24 -5.28
N GLY A 252 1.84 9.54 -4.35
CA GLY A 252 0.54 8.87 -4.28
C GLY A 252 0.60 7.38 -3.90
N LEU A 253 1.67 6.97 -3.22
CA LEU A 253 1.95 5.56 -2.91
C LEU A 253 1.32 5.10 -1.58
N PRO A 254 0.70 3.91 -1.53
CA PRO A 254 0.13 3.36 -0.30
C PRO A 254 1.25 2.87 0.64
N GLY A 255 1.21 3.35 1.88
CA GLY A 255 2.04 2.84 2.98
C GLY A 255 1.20 2.30 4.12
N HIS A 256 1.78 1.44 4.95
CA HIS A 256 1.18 1.00 6.21
C HIS A 256 2.23 0.98 7.33
N GLY A 257 1.79 1.24 8.56
CA GLY A 257 2.63 1.08 9.74
C GLY A 257 2.94 -0.39 10.06
N GLY A 258 3.89 -0.61 10.96
CA GLY A 258 4.32 -1.93 11.40
C GLY A 258 4.90 -2.80 10.26
N PRO A 259 4.95 -4.13 10.42
CA PRO A 259 4.38 -4.93 11.52
C PRO A 259 5.28 -5.04 12.77
N VAL A 260 6.31 -4.20 12.91
CA VAL A 260 7.25 -4.21 14.04
C VAL A 260 7.62 -2.78 14.46
N ASP A 261 7.96 -2.59 15.74
CA ASP A 261 8.37 -1.30 16.33
C ASP A 261 9.85 -0.96 16.04
N VAL A 262 10.23 -1.10 14.77
CA VAL A 262 11.47 -0.59 14.20
C VAL A 262 11.20 0.02 12.84
N GLU A 263 12.07 0.91 12.40
CA GLU A 263 12.03 1.47 11.05
C GLU A 263 12.29 0.36 10.01
N LEU A 264 11.39 0.27 9.03
CA LEU A 264 11.49 -0.66 7.90
C LEU A 264 11.72 0.08 6.58
N CYS A 265 11.20 1.30 6.44
CA CYS A 265 11.42 2.14 5.26
C CYS A 265 12.23 3.37 5.64
N THR A 266 13.45 3.49 5.12
CA THR A 266 14.31 4.66 5.33
C THR A 266 13.97 5.77 4.32
N PRO A 267 14.33 7.04 4.57
CA PRO A 267 14.16 8.12 3.59
C PRO A 267 14.73 7.78 2.20
N THR A 268 15.94 7.24 2.14
CA THR A 268 16.60 6.80 0.89
C THR A 268 15.81 5.71 0.16
N GLY A 269 15.30 4.72 0.89
CA GLY A 269 14.49 3.64 0.30
C GLY A 269 13.13 4.13 -0.19
N ALA A 270 12.46 4.99 0.59
CA ALA A 270 11.22 5.64 0.21
C ALA A 270 11.38 6.49 -1.05
N ALA A 271 12.49 7.22 -1.17
CA ALA A 271 12.77 8.10 -2.30
C ALA A 271 13.03 7.34 -3.61
N LEU A 272 13.85 6.30 -3.57
CA LEU A 272 14.09 5.42 -4.72
C LEU A 272 12.79 4.77 -5.22
N VAL A 273 11.88 4.42 -4.30
CA VAL A 273 10.55 3.89 -4.64
C VAL A 273 9.66 5.00 -5.21
N ALA A 274 9.59 6.17 -4.57
CA ALA A 274 8.76 7.31 -4.98
C ALA A 274 9.15 7.88 -6.35
N ALA A 275 10.44 7.92 -6.68
CA ALA A 275 10.94 8.47 -7.94
C ALA A 275 10.85 7.50 -9.14
N HIS A 276 10.62 6.21 -8.90
CA HIS A 276 10.68 5.17 -9.94
C HIS A 276 9.46 4.24 -10.04
N ALA A 277 8.50 4.31 -9.12
CA ALA A 277 7.26 3.53 -9.22
C ALA A 277 6.26 4.16 -10.19
N ASP A 278 5.87 3.45 -11.25
CA ASP A 278 4.82 3.86 -12.18
C ASP A 278 3.40 3.59 -11.63
N ALA A 279 3.28 2.60 -10.75
CA ALA A 279 2.01 2.19 -10.15
C ALA A 279 2.21 1.41 -8.84
N SER A 280 1.20 1.43 -7.98
CA SER A 280 1.14 0.57 -6.78
C SER A 280 0.07 -0.51 -6.91
N GLY A 281 0.35 -1.75 -6.51
CA GLY A 281 -0.60 -2.85 -6.53
C GLY A 281 -0.02 -4.22 -6.20
N PRO A 282 -0.84 -5.29 -6.30
CA PRO A 282 -0.36 -6.66 -6.24
C PRO A 282 0.57 -6.96 -7.43
N LEU A 283 1.31 -8.06 -7.33
CA LEU A 283 2.13 -8.61 -8.42
C LEU A 283 1.31 -8.68 -9.73
N PRO A 284 1.66 -7.93 -10.78
CA PRO A 284 0.91 -7.94 -12.04
C PRO A 284 1.02 -9.30 -12.75
N PRO A 285 0.02 -9.69 -13.56
CA PRO A 285 0.08 -10.91 -14.36
C PRO A 285 1.24 -10.87 -15.37
N MET A 286 2.30 -11.63 -15.11
CA MET A 286 3.48 -11.69 -15.97
C MET A 286 4.16 -13.05 -15.93
N ARG A 287 4.92 -13.37 -16.98
CA ARG A 287 5.87 -14.48 -16.96
C ARG A 287 7.13 -14.02 -16.23
N VAL A 288 7.36 -14.53 -15.03
CA VAL A 288 8.59 -14.24 -14.27
C VAL A 288 9.81 -14.78 -15.02
N CYS A 289 10.81 -13.92 -15.18
CA CYS A 289 12.08 -14.20 -15.86
C CYS A 289 13.25 -14.19 -14.87
N ALA A 290 13.23 -13.31 -13.87
CA ALA A 290 14.24 -13.24 -12.81
C ALA A 290 13.62 -12.78 -11.49
N ILE A 291 14.30 -13.12 -10.39
CA ILE A 291 13.96 -12.65 -9.04
C ILE A 291 15.26 -12.23 -8.37
N GLY A 292 15.29 -11.01 -7.84
CA GLY A 292 16.32 -10.54 -6.94
C GLY A 292 15.77 -10.36 -5.53
N VAL A 293 16.59 -10.66 -4.52
CA VAL A 293 16.23 -10.48 -3.11
C VAL A 293 17.39 -9.77 -2.42
N GLY A 294 17.14 -8.56 -1.91
CA GLY A 294 18.12 -7.80 -1.15
C GLY A 294 17.86 -7.91 0.35
N ALA A 295 18.93 -8.04 1.14
CA ALA A 295 18.88 -8.25 2.58
C ALA A 295 19.08 -6.95 3.37
N GLY A 296 18.15 -6.64 4.28
CA GLY A 296 18.33 -5.54 5.23
C GLY A 296 19.34 -5.90 6.31
N ARG A 297 19.98 -4.87 6.88
CA ARG A 297 21.06 -5.07 7.88
C ARG A 297 20.57 -5.73 9.16
N ARG A 298 19.37 -5.35 9.64
CA ARG A 298 18.75 -5.80 10.90
C ARG A 298 18.12 -7.19 10.73
N ASP A 299 18.39 -8.12 11.64
CA ASP A 299 17.59 -9.36 11.75
C ASP A 299 16.35 -9.10 12.62
N ILE A 300 15.18 -9.48 12.11
CA ILE A 300 13.89 -9.22 12.75
C ILE A 300 13.27 -10.57 13.16
N PRO A 301 13.02 -10.84 14.46
CA PRO A 301 12.46 -12.11 14.91
C PRO A 301 11.15 -12.45 14.17
N GLY A 302 11.10 -13.66 13.59
CA GLY A 302 9.93 -14.15 12.85
C GLY A 302 9.65 -13.48 11.49
N ARG A 303 10.49 -12.55 11.01
CA ARG A 303 10.29 -11.86 9.73
C ARG A 303 11.58 -11.75 8.90
N PRO A 304 11.59 -12.16 7.62
CA PRO A 304 12.71 -11.85 6.74
C PRO A 304 12.75 -10.34 6.45
N ASN A 305 13.82 -9.68 6.87
CA ASN A 305 14.10 -8.30 6.50
C ASN A 305 14.71 -8.27 5.09
N ILE A 306 13.84 -8.26 4.07
CA ILE A 306 14.22 -8.33 2.66
C ILE A 306 13.33 -7.43 1.79
N VAL A 307 13.89 -6.92 0.69
CA VAL A 307 13.11 -6.47 -0.48
C VAL A 307 13.22 -7.55 -1.55
N ARG A 308 12.12 -7.85 -2.24
CA ARG A 308 12.13 -8.77 -3.38
C ARG A 308 11.67 -8.05 -4.64
N LEU A 309 12.54 -8.03 -5.65
CA LEU A 309 12.21 -7.60 -7.00
C LEU A 309 11.91 -8.82 -7.86
N VAL A 310 10.73 -8.86 -8.47
CA VAL A 310 10.34 -9.86 -9.46
C VAL A 310 10.34 -9.19 -10.83
N VAL A 311 11.14 -9.67 -11.77
CA VAL A 311 11.18 -9.15 -13.16
C VAL A 311 10.54 -10.17 -14.09
N GLY A 312 9.68 -9.73 -14.98
CA GLY A 312 8.98 -10.59 -15.93
C GLY A 312 8.58 -9.88 -17.22
N CYS A 313 7.97 -10.64 -18.12
CA CYS A 313 7.40 -10.10 -19.36
C CYS A 313 5.88 -10.34 -19.40
N ALA A 314 5.14 -9.35 -19.90
CA ALA A 314 3.71 -9.42 -20.18
C ALA A 314 3.43 -9.01 -21.64
N PRO A 315 2.32 -9.42 -22.26
CA PRO A 315 1.90 -8.87 -23.54
C PRO A 315 1.72 -7.35 -23.42
N ARG A 316 2.24 -6.59 -24.39
CA ARG A 316 1.98 -5.15 -24.47
C ARG A 316 0.48 -4.96 -24.66
N PRO A 317 -0.20 -4.09 -23.88
CA PRO A 317 -1.60 -3.78 -24.10
C PRO A 317 -1.79 -3.29 -25.54
N GLY A 318 -2.59 -4.03 -26.32
CA GLY A 318 -2.94 -3.59 -27.66
C GLY A 318 -3.76 -2.30 -27.62
N PRO A 319 -3.79 -1.50 -28.70
CA PRO A 319 -4.79 -0.45 -28.83
C PRO A 319 -6.18 -1.09 -28.67
N LEU A 320 -7.04 -0.46 -27.87
CA LEU A 320 -8.40 -0.97 -27.62
C LEU A 320 -9.11 -1.17 -28.96
N ILE A 321 -9.28 -2.44 -29.36
CA ILE A 321 -10.06 -2.77 -30.56
C ILE A 321 -11.49 -2.41 -30.26
N SER A 322 -11.95 -1.29 -30.81
CA SER A 322 -13.36 -0.93 -30.82
C SER A 322 -14.11 -2.01 -31.60
N VAL A 323 -14.76 -2.93 -30.90
CA VAL A 323 -15.66 -3.90 -31.52
C VAL A 323 -16.74 -3.09 -32.24
N PRO A 324 -16.85 -3.18 -33.58
CA PRO A 324 -17.90 -2.46 -34.29
C PRO A 324 -19.25 -3.04 -33.83
N ALA A 325 -20.16 -2.16 -33.42
CA ALA A 325 -21.52 -2.56 -33.07
C ALA A 325 -22.23 -3.08 -34.33
N THR A 326 -22.19 -4.40 -34.54
CA THR A 326 -22.94 -5.07 -35.59
C THR A 326 -24.43 -4.95 -35.27
N GLY A 327 -25.05 -3.93 -35.86
CA GLY A 327 -26.44 -3.60 -35.64
C GLY A 327 -27.38 -4.70 -36.13
N GLY A 328 -28.02 -5.38 -35.19
CA GLY A 328 -29.15 -6.29 -35.42
C GLY A 328 -30.43 -5.74 -34.80
N ARG A 329 -31.01 -4.69 -35.39
CA ARG A 329 -32.41 -4.31 -35.12
C ARG A 329 -33.24 -4.46 -36.38
N ALA A 330 -34.22 -5.36 -36.34
CA ALA A 330 -35.28 -5.43 -37.33
C ALA A 330 -36.10 -4.12 -37.32
N SER A 331 -36.69 -3.81 -38.47
CA SER A 331 -37.10 -2.44 -38.83
C SER A 331 -38.62 -2.24 -38.86
N LEU A 332 -38.99 -0.94 -38.87
CA LEU A 332 -40.19 -0.28 -39.43
C LEU A 332 -41.27 0.22 -38.44
N PRO A 333 -42.06 1.29 -38.77
CA PRO A 333 -41.83 2.40 -39.76
C PRO A 333 -42.14 3.84 -39.24
N HIS A 334 -41.69 4.86 -40.02
CA HIS A 334 -42.13 6.29 -40.23
C HIS A 334 -43.04 7.06 -39.22
N ALA A 335 -43.00 8.40 -39.07
CA ALA A 335 -42.81 9.48 -40.05
C ALA A 335 -42.20 10.80 -39.43
N PRO A 336 -42.33 12.06 -39.95
CA PRO A 336 -41.17 12.75 -40.55
C PRO A 336 -40.78 14.14 -39.98
N LEU A 337 -39.51 14.51 -40.24
CA LEU A 337 -38.92 15.86 -40.46
C LEU A 337 -39.55 17.13 -39.82
N ALA A 338 -38.73 17.81 -39.03
CA ALA A 338 -38.65 19.28 -39.01
C ALA A 338 -37.18 19.74 -39.01
N ARG A 339 -36.88 20.91 -39.58
CA ARG A 339 -35.52 21.39 -39.90
C ARG A 339 -35.36 22.86 -39.50
N ALA A 340 -34.11 23.29 -39.31
CA ALA A 340 -33.63 24.68 -39.15
C ALA A 340 -33.76 25.26 -37.71
N PRO A 341 -32.96 26.29 -37.34
CA PRO A 341 -32.04 27.10 -38.16
C PRO A 341 -30.54 26.98 -37.80
N ARG A 342 -29.72 27.72 -38.56
CA ARG A 342 -28.26 27.88 -38.38
C ARG A 342 -27.93 29.32 -37.98
N LEU A 343 -26.85 29.46 -37.19
CA LEU A 343 -25.96 30.65 -37.11
C LEU A 343 -26.55 31.89 -36.39
N PRO A 344 -25.71 32.77 -35.77
CA PRO A 344 -24.37 33.19 -36.21
C PRO A 344 -23.19 33.05 -35.23
N HIS A 345 -21.98 33.25 -35.79
CA HIS A 345 -20.74 33.50 -35.05
C HIS A 345 -20.71 34.92 -34.45
N ALA A 346 -20.16 35.01 -33.23
CA ALA A 346 -19.37 36.13 -32.71
C ALA A 346 -18.38 35.50 -31.71
N SER A 347 -17.05 35.50 -31.88
CA SER A 347 -16.11 36.63 -31.92
C SER A 347 -16.23 37.56 -30.71
N GLN A 348 -15.53 37.23 -29.62
CA GLN A 348 -14.57 38.10 -28.92
C GLN A 348 -14.05 37.39 -27.66
N ALA A 349 -12.74 37.37 -27.47
CA ALA A 349 -12.12 37.12 -26.18
C ALA A 349 -11.90 38.46 -25.47
N PRO A 350 -11.97 38.49 -24.14
CA PRO A 350 -11.19 39.44 -23.35
C PRO A 350 -10.15 38.73 -22.47
N ASP A 351 -9.08 39.46 -22.17
CA ASP A 351 -7.88 38.97 -21.52
C ASP A 351 -8.00 38.74 -20.00
N SER A 352 -7.00 38.02 -19.49
CA SER A 352 -6.41 38.13 -18.14
C SER A 352 -7.30 38.61 -16.98
N PHE A 353 -7.66 37.66 -16.10
CA PHE A 353 -7.91 37.95 -14.69
C PHE A 353 -7.05 37.05 -13.82
N ALA A 354 -6.08 37.64 -13.13
CA ALA A 354 -5.41 37.04 -11.99
C ALA A 354 -6.18 37.42 -10.71
N PRO A 355 -6.37 36.50 -9.74
CA PRO A 355 -6.88 36.85 -8.43
C PRO A 355 -5.74 37.07 -7.44
N ASP A 356 -5.48 38.32 -7.07
CA ASP A 356 -4.87 38.63 -5.78
C ASP A 356 -5.82 38.17 -4.67
N VAL A 357 -5.39 37.21 -3.84
CA VAL A 357 -6.09 36.85 -2.60
C VAL A 357 -5.22 37.24 -1.43
N ALA A 358 -5.49 38.43 -0.87
CA ALA A 358 -4.91 38.86 0.38
C ALA A 358 -5.44 37.95 1.52
N VAL A 359 -4.57 37.11 2.06
CA VAL A 359 -4.83 36.35 3.29
C VAL A 359 -4.49 37.23 4.49
N ASP A 360 -5.50 37.97 4.98
CA ASP A 360 -5.43 38.64 6.28
C ASP A 360 -6.69 38.32 7.10
N ALA A 361 -6.57 37.31 7.96
CA ALA A 361 -7.57 36.92 8.94
C ALA A 361 -6.81 36.42 10.19
N PRO A 362 -7.01 37.01 11.39
CA PRO A 362 -6.22 36.64 12.56
C PRO A 362 -6.48 35.20 13.01
N VAL A 363 -5.41 34.48 13.32
CA VAL A 363 -5.50 33.21 14.06
C VAL A 363 -5.92 33.53 15.51
N PRO A 364 -7.00 32.95 16.05
CA PRO A 364 -7.38 33.17 17.44
C PRO A 364 -6.39 32.48 18.39
N ASP A 365 -6.11 33.15 19.51
CA ASP A 365 -5.02 32.81 20.43
C ASP A 365 -5.25 31.48 21.19
N ALA A 366 -4.17 30.81 21.57
CA ALA A 366 -4.18 29.40 22.00
C ALA A 366 -4.64 29.16 23.46
N ALA A 367 -5.56 29.99 23.99
CA ALA A 367 -5.79 30.15 25.42
C ALA A 367 -7.26 30.02 25.90
N THR A 368 -8.05 29.10 25.33
CA THR A 368 -9.30 28.64 25.98
C THR A 368 -9.56 27.14 25.77
N LEU A 369 -8.72 26.29 26.38
CA LEU A 369 -9.05 24.88 26.59
C LEU A 369 -9.93 24.73 27.84
N GLU A 370 -11.26 24.75 27.67
CA GLU A 370 -12.17 24.34 28.74
C GLU A 370 -12.08 22.83 29.03
N ALA A 371 -12.28 22.47 30.29
CA ALA A 371 -12.20 21.12 30.84
C ALA A 371 -13.37 20.21 30.34
N PRO A 372 -13.24 18.87 30.42
CA PRO A 372 -14.19 17.96 29.79
C PRO A 372 -15.52 17.89 30.57
N GLY A 373 -16.56 18.58 30.09
CA GLY A 373 -17.81 18.74 30.85
C GLY A 373 -19.10 19.06 30.09
N ALA A 374 -19.15 18.92 28.76
CA ALA A 374 -20.39 19.03 28.00
C ALA A 374 -20.37 18.14 26.74
N GLY A 375 -21.51 17.51 26.42
CA GLY A 375 -21.63 16.66 25.24
C GLY A 375 -21.51 17.48 23.95
N VAL A 376 -20.44 17.23 23.17
CA VAL A 376 -20.24 17.88 21.87
C VAL A 376 -21.38 17.46 20.92
N PRO A 377 -22.15 18.40 20.34
CA PRO A 377 -23.26 18.06 19.46
C PRO A 377 -22.81 17.20 18.27
N GLY A 378 -23.48 16.07 18.04
CA GLY A 378 -23.29 15.22 16.86
C GLY A 378 -22.42 13.97 17.05
N ALA A 379 -21.81 13.75 18.21
CA ALA A 379 -21.17 12.46 18.51
C ALA A 379 -22.25 11.38 18.73
N VAL A 380 -22.24 10.34 17.90
CA VAL A 380 -23.08 9.15 18.07
C VAL A 380 -22.18 7.99 18.48
N ASP A 381 -22.49 7.36 19.60
CA ASP A 381 -21.86 6.12 20.03
C ASP A 381 -22.51 4.94 19.28
N GLU A 382 -21.67 4.15 18.61
CA GLU A 382 -22.03 2.99 17.79
C GLU A 382 -21.30 1.75 18.31
N LEU A 383 -21.75 0.57 17.92
CA LEU A 383 -21.10 -0.70 18.23
C LEU A 383 -20.41 -1.22 16.96
N LEU A 384 -19.12 -1.52 17.07
CA LEU A 384 -18.42 -2.38 16.13
C LEU A 384 -18.55 -3.81 16.64
N ILE A 385 -19.35 -4.62 15.95
CA ILE A 385 -19.52 -6.05 16.21
C ILE A 385 -18.62 -6.80 15.22
N GLU A 386 -17.78 -7.70 15.72
CA GLU A 386 -16.90 -8.50 14.87
C GLU A 386 -16.94 -9.99 15.19
N THR A 387 -16.64 -10.81 14.19
CA THR A 387 -16.38 -12.24 14.37
C THR A 387 -15.42 -12.77 13.32
N ASN A 388 -14.73 -13.87 13.59
CA ASN A 388 -13.80 -14.51 12.66
C ASN A 388 -14.41 -15.81 12.13
N VAL A 389 -14.36 -16.02 10.82
CA VAL A 389 -15.03 -17.14 10.13
C VAL A 389 -14.04 -17.81 9.16
N ASP A 390 -13.67 -19.07 9.43
CA ASP A 390 -12.73 -19.88 8.64
C ASP A 390 -13.38 -21.06 7.89
N ASP A 391 -14.70 -21.19 7.99
CA ASP A 391 -15.48 -22.37 7.60
C ASP A 391 -16.81 -22.03 6.89
N LEU A 392 -16.84 -20.92 6.14
CA LEU A 392 -17.99 -20.48 5.32
C LEU A 392 -17.63 -20.44 3.83
N ASP A 393 -18.58 -20.82 2.96
CA ASP A 393 -18.44 -20.66 1.50
C ASP A 393 -18.38 -19.17 1.12
N PRO A 394 -17.32 -18.69 0.44
CA PRO A 394 -17.18 -17.27 0.11
C PRO A 394 -18.33 -16.67 -0.70
N ARG A 395 -19.14 -17.49 -1.39
CA ARG A 395 -20.31 -17.04 -2.16
C ARG A 395 -21.48 -16.61 -1.28
N ALA A 396 -21.51 -17.00 0.01
CA ALA A 396 -22.53 -16.56 0.95
C ALA A 396 -22.36 -15.10 1.39
N TRP A 397 -21.13 -14.55 1.32
CA TRP A 397 -20.83 -13.22 1.85
C TRP A 397 -21.69 -12.07 1.31
N PRO A 398 -21.96 -11.95 -0.01
CA PRO A 398 -22.79 -10.85 -0.53
C PRO A 398 -24.20 -10.83 0.05
N GLU A 399 -24.84 -12.01 0.21
CA GLU A 399 -26.18 -12.13 0.79
C GLU A 399 -26.19 -11.79 2.28
N ILE A 400 -25.16 -12.24 3.02
CA ILE A 400 -24.98 -11.94 4.44
C ILE A 400 -24.78 -10.43 4.65
N MET A 401 -23.91 -9.80 3.87
CA MET A 401 -23.65 -8.36 3.96
C MET A 401 -24.92 -7.55 3.62
N ALA A 402 -25.67 -7.96 2.60
CA ALA A 402 -26.94 -7.33 2.24
C ALA A 402 -28.00 -7.48 3.36
N ALA A 403 -28.13 -8.66 3.97
CA ALA A 403 -29.06 -8.91 5.08
C ALA A 403 -28.72 -8.09 6.32
N LEU A 404 -27.43 -7.95 6.64
CA LEU A 404 -26.96 -7.14 7.77
C LEU A 404 -27.23 -5.64 7.55
N LEU A 405 -26.96 -5.12 6.34
CA LEU A 405 -27.29 -3.75 5.96
C LEU A 405 -28.80 -3.49 6.01
N ALA A 406 -29.62 -4.41 5.49
CA ALA A 406 -31.08 -4.33 5.54
C ALA A 406 -31.63 -4.33 6.99
N ALA A 407 -30.95 -5.00 7.92
CA ALA A 407 -31.30 -5.00 9.34
C ALA A 407 -30.89 -3.73 10.12
N GLY A 408 -30.29 -2.74 9.44
CA GLY A 408 -29.88 -1.47 10.04
C GLY A 408 -28.42 -1.42 10.48
N ALA A 409 -27.56 -2.33 10.00
CA ALA A 409 -26.12 -2.08 10.02
C ALA A 409 -25.81 -0.83 9.18
N ARG A 410 -24.92 0.02 9.69
CA ARG A 410 -24.46 1.24 9.05
C ARG A 410 -23.39 0.98 8.01
N ASP A 411 -22.55 0.00 8.27
CA ASP A 411 -21.46 -0.43 7.41
C ASP A 411 -21.12 -1.91 7.71
N VAL A 412 -20.67 -2.64 6.70
CA VAL A 412 -20.31 -4.06 6.79
C VAL A 412 -19.12 -4.31 5.88
N TRP A 413 -18.04 -4.89 6.41
CA TRP A 413 -16.87 -5.26 5.61
C TRP A 413 -16.24 -6.58 6.06
N LEU A 414 -15.37 -7.09 5.21
CA LEU A 414 -14.59 -8.31 5.44
C LEU A 414 -13.10 -7.97 5.41
N THR A 415 -12.37 -8.41 6.44
CA THR A 415 -10.90 -8.34 6.47
C THR A 415 -10.34 -9.75 6.30
N PRO A 416 -9.56 -10.06 5.24
CA PRO A 416 -8.93 -11.37 5.11
C PRO A 416 -7.86 -11.57 6.19
N ILE A 417 -7.89 -12.71 6.87
CA ILE A 417 -6.97 -13.07 7.95
C ILE A 417 -6.47 -14.51 7.79
N LEU A 418 -5.39 -14.84 8.50
CA LEU A 418 -4.90 -16.22 8.64
C LEU A 418 -5.14 -16.70 10.07
N MET A 419 -5.89 -17.79 10.23
CA MET A 419 -6.21 -18.40 11.52
C MET A 419 -5.32 -19.62 11.83
N LYS A 420 -5.44 -20.12 13.07
CA LYS A 420 -4.72 -21.31 13.56
C LYS A 420 -4.79 -22.48 12.56
N LYS A 421 -3.72 -23.26 12.47
CA LYS A 421 -3.53 -24.32 11.46
C LYS A 421 -3.44 -23.80 10.01
N GLY A 422 -3.10 -22.51 9.82
CA GLY A 422 -2.86 -21.91 8.50
C GLY A 422 -4.13 -21.73 7.66
N ARG A 423 -5.30 -21.59 8.31
CA ARG A 423 -6.59 -21.50 7.63
C ARG A 423 -6.85 -20.09 7.13
N PRO A 424 -7.05 -19.86 5.81
CA PRO A 424 -7.56 -18.59 5.31
C PRO A 424 -8.97 -18.35 5.84
N ALA A 425 -9.24 -17.14 6.30
CA ALA A 425 -10.48 -16.79 6.97
C ALA A 425 -10.82 -15.31 6.75
N HIS A 426 -11.99 -14.88 7.18
CA HIS A 426 -12.36 -13.47 7.20
C HIS A 426 -12.76 -13.05 8.61
N THR A 427 -12.32 -11.87 9.04
CA THR A 427 -13.05 -11.11 10.05
C THR A 427 -14.24 -10.46 9.35
N LEU A 428 -15.46 -10.81 9.77
CA LEU A 428 -16.65 -10.00 9.51
C LEU A 428 -16.69 -8.88 10.55
N SER A 429 -16.79 -7.63 10.07
CA SER A 429 -16.91 -6.45 10.92
C SER A 429 -18.17 -5.68 10.53
N VAL A 430 -19.01 -5.35 11.52
CA VAL A 430 -20.32 -4.71 11.35
C VAL A 430 -20.41 -3.49 12.26
N LEU A 431 -20.59 -2.31 11.68
CA LEU A 431 -20.83 -1.08 12.41
C LEU A 431 -22.34 -0.85 12.55
N VAL A 432 -22.87 -0.74 13.77
CA VAL A 432 -24.31 -0.68 14.03
C VAL A 432 -24.65 0.25 15.20
N ARG A 433 -25.79 0.95 15.13
CA ARG A 433 -26.29 1.75 16.28
C ARG A 433 -27.00 0.84 17.27
N ALA A 434 -26.95 1.18 18.57
CA ALA A 434 -27.53 0.37 19.65
C ALA A 434 -28.96 -0.19 19.38
N PRO A 435 -29.93 0.55 18.80
CA PRO A 435 -31.28 0.03 18.53
C PRO A 435 -31.36 -1.13 17.54
N HIS A 436 -30.36 -1.32 16.68
CA HIS A 436 -30.33 -2.39 15.66
C HIS A 436 -29.36 -3.53 16.01
N ALA A 437 -28.62 -3.40 17.12
CA ALA A 437 -27.54 -4.32 17.46
C ALA A 437 -28.03 -5.76 17.69
N ASP A 438 -29.18 -5.96 18.34
CA ASP A 438 -29.75 -7.30 18.57
C ASP A 438 -30.19 -8.00 17.28
N ALA A 439 -30.75 -7.25 16.32
CA ALA A 439 -31.10 -7.79 15.00
C ALA A 439 -29.84 -8.22 14.24
N VAL A 440 -28.79 -7.40 14.27
CA VAL A 440 -27.48 -7.71 13.68
C VAL A 440 -26.83 -8.94 14.33
N ARG A 441 -26.74 -9.00 15.67
CA ARG A 441 -26.23 -10.17 16.42
C ARG A 441 -26.92 -11.45 15.98
N ARG A 442 -28.26 -11.43 15.95
CA ARG A 442 -29.07 -12.58 15.53
C ARG A 442 -28.78 -13.03 14.10
N LEU A 443 -28.60 -12.10 13.17
CA LEU A 443 -28.28 -12.43 11.78
C LEU A 443 -26.85 -12.96 11.60
N VAL A 444 -25.87 -12.42 12.35
CA VAL A 444 -24.50 -12.96 12.37
C VAL A 444 -24.49 -14.42 12.80
N PHE A 445 -25.19 -14.76 13.90
CA PHE A 445 -25.33 -16.16 14.35
C PHE A 445 -26.19 -17.04 13.43
N LEU A 446 -27.15 -16.47 12.70
CA LEU A 446 -28.04 -17.23 11.81
C LEU A 446 -27.35 -17.61 10.48
N HIS A 447 -26.50 -16.74 9.96
CA HIS A 447 -25.93 -16.89 8.61
C HIS A 447 -24.42 -17.17 8.58
N THR A 448 -23.73 -17.15 9.72
CA THR A 448 -22.32 -17.58 9.82
C THR A 448 -22.19 -18.74 10.81
N PRO A 449 -21.21 -19.64 10.64
CA PRO A 449 -20.95 -20.75 11.57
C PRO A 449 -20.35 -20.30 12.92
N THR A 450 -20.32 -18.99 13.21
CA THR A 450 -19.61 -18.50 14.38
C THR A 450 -20.26 -18.90 15.70
N LEU A 451 -19.41 -19.19 16.68
CA LEU A 451 -19.81 -19.49 18.06
C LEU A 451 -19.78 -18.25 18.97
N GLY A 452 -19.32 -17.10 18.47
CA GLY A 452 -19.22 -15.89 19.29
C GLY A 452 -18.90 -14.64 18.49
N LEU A 453 -19.23 -13.49 19.08
CA LEU A 453 -18.95 -12.16 18.55
C LEU A 453 -18.32 -11.30 19.64
N ARG A 454 -17.45 -10.39 19.23
CA ARG A 454 -16.78 -9.39 20.08
C ARG A 454 -17.33 -8.02 19.72
N GLU A 455 -17.44 -7.14 20.71
CA GLU A 455 -18.05 -5.84 20.53
C GLU A 455 -17.20 -4.73 21.16
N THR A 456 -17.09 -3.62 20.44
CA THR A 456 -16.40 -2.42 20.90
C THR A 456 -17.31 -1.21 20.66
N THR A 457 -17.56 -0.41 21.69
CA THR A 457 -18.20 0.90 21.51
C THR A 457 -17.25 1.84 20.81
N VAL A 458 -17.64 2.35 19.65
CA VAL A 458 -16.88 3.28 18.82
C VAL A 458 -17.66 4.59 18.67
N ARG A 459 -16.95 5.72 18.75
CA ARG A 459 -17.56 7.05 18.63
C ARG A 459 -17.25 7.65 17.28
N LYS A 460 -18.28 7.85 16.44
CA LYS A 460 -18.08 8.54 15.16
C LYS A 460 -18.18 10.05 15.33
N ARG A 461 -17.16 10.76 14.84
CA ARG A 461 -17.25 12.19 14.50
C ARG A 461 -17.53 12.29 13.01
N ALA A 462 -18.68 12.81 12.63
CA ALA A 462 -19.06 13.05 11.24
C ALA A 462 -19.18 14.56 11.00
N LEU A 463 -18.82 15.00 9.79
CA LEU A 463 -19.19 16.33 9.31
C LEU A 463 -20.70 16.38 9.07
N ASP A 464 -21.31 17.55 9.26
CA ASP A 464 -22.64 17.80 8.71
C ASP A 464 -22.54 17.72 7.18
N ARG A 465 -23.52 17.08 6.54
CA ARG A 465 -23.50 16.83 5.09
C ARG A 465 -24.76 17.36 4.43
N ALA A 466 -24.57 18.01 3.28
CA ALA A 466 -25.65 18.42 2.39
C ALA A 466 -25.39 17.90 0.99
N PHE A 467 -26.45 17.76 0.20
CA PHE A 467 -26.31 17.57 -1.25
C PHE A 467 -26.61 18.90 -1.94
N ARG A 468 -25.72 19.32 -2.85
CA ARG A 468 -25.89 20.45 -3.74
C ARG A 468 -25.90 19.91 -5.16
N THR A 469 -26.97 20.14 -5.91
CA THR A 469 -26.98 19.84 -7.35
C THR A 469 -26.27 20.97 -8.08
N VAL A 470 -25.33 20.63 -8.95
CA VAL A 470 -24.62 21.58 -9.82
C VAL A 470 -24.91 21.25 -11.28
N ASP A 471 -24.89 22.27 -12.13
CA ASP A 471 -24.87 22.08 -13.58
C ASP A 471 -23.42 22.04 -14.07
N VAL A 472 -23.07 21.04 -14.89
CA VAL A 472 -21.83 21.01 -15.65
C VAL A 472 -22.20 20.85 -17.12
N GLY A 473 -22.35 21.97 -17.83
CA GLY A 473 -22.56 21.99 -19.28
C GLY A 473 -23.95 21.51 -19.71
N GLY A 474 -24.98 21.72 -18.88
CA GLY A 474 -26.34 21.24 -19.10
C GLY A 474 -26.65 19.88 -18.45
N GLU A 475 -25.67 19.24 -17.80
CA GLU A 475 -25.87 18.00 -17.06
C GLU A 475 -25.88 18.25 -15.56
N THR A 476 -26.96 17.84 -14.91
CA THR A 476 -27.11 17.91 -13.44
C THR A 476 -26.28 16.83 -12.76
N ILE A 477 -25.50 17.23 -11.76
CA ILE A 477 -24.66 16.34 -10.94
C ILE A 477 -24.94 16.64 -9.47
N ALA A 478 -25.34 15.63 -8.70
CA ALA A 478 -25.40 15.74 -7.25
C ALA A 478 -23.99 15.80 -6.66
N VAL A 479 -23.73 16.74 -5.75
CA VAL A 479 -22.45 16.87 -5.06
C VAL A 479 -22.67 16.85 -3.56
N LYS A 480 -22.07 15.86 -2.90
CA LYS A 480 -22.08 15.70 -1.45
C LYS A 480 -21.06 16.65 -0.83
N ILE A 481 -21.54 17.68 -0.15
CA ILE A 481 -20.73 18.67 0.56
C ILE A 481 -20.60 18.26 2.03
N GLY A 482 -19.37 18.17 2.54
CA GLY A 482 -19.07 18.06 3.96
C GLY A 482 -18.79 19.43 4.57
N MET A 483 -19.42 19.75 5.69
CA MET A 483 -19.37 21.04 6.36
C MET A 483 -18.87 20.91 7.81
N LEU A 484 -18.06 21.87 8.24
CA LEU A 484 -17.75 22.07 9.65
C LEU A 484 -18.87 22.82 10.36
N ALA A 485 -18.86 22.78 11.70
CA ALA A 485 -19.65 23.68 12.52
C ALA A 485 -19.42 25.14 12.10
N GLY A 486 -20.50 25.93 12.00
CA GLY A 486 -20.48 27.27 11.40
C GLY A 486 -20.72 27.29 9.88
N GLY A 487 -21.00 26.15 9.23
CA GLY A 487 -21.45 26.09 7.83
C GLY A 487 -20.34 26.15 6.79
N ARG A 488 -19.06 26.20 7.19
CA ARG A 488 -17.92 26.20 6.27
C ARG A 488 -17.80 24.84 5.56
N ALA A 489 -18.03 24.81 4.26
CA ALA A 489 -17.73 23.66 3.41
C ALA A 489 -16.22 23.34 3.43
N VAL A 490 -15.89 22.07 3.55
CA VAL A 490 -14.49 21.57 3.57
C VAL A 490 -14.24 20.42 2.59
N THR A 491 -15.29 19.76 2.11
CA THR A 491 -15.20 18.74 1.06
C THR A 491 -16.38 18.87 0.11
N ALA A 492 -16.14 18.58 -1.17
CA ALA A 492 -17.17 18.43 -2.19
C ALA A 492 -16.88 17.16 -2.98
N GLN A 493 -17.78 16.18 -2.92
CA GLN A 493 -17.66 14.87 -3.56
C GLN A 493 -18.81 14.71 -4.56
N PRO A 494 -18.59 14.94 -5.86
CA PRO A 494 -19.61 14.68 -6.88
C PRO A 494 -19.96 13.20 -6.95
N GLU A 495 -21.25 12.89 -7.08
CA GLU A 495 -21.73 11.51 -7.14
C GLU A 495 -21.33 10.85 -8.46
N TRP A 496 -20.69 9.68 -8.35
CA TRP A 496 -19.91 9.10 -9.44
C TRP A 496 -20.75 8.74 -10.67
N ASP A 497 -21.96 8.20 -10.48
CA ASP A 497 -22.83 7.81 -11.58
C ASP A 497 -23.36 9.02 -12.37
N ASP A 498 -23.58 10.15 -11.69
CA ASP A 498 -23.93 11.42 -12.33
C ASP A 498 -22.77 11.97 -13.14
N VAL A 499 -21.55 12.01 -12.57
CA VAL A 499 -20.34 12.43 -13.28
C VAL A 499 -20.09 11.53 -14.51
N ARG A 500 -20.27 10.22 -14.38
CA ARG A 500 -20.12 9.25 -15.47
C ARG A 500 -21.17 9.46 -16.57
N ARG A 501 -22.44 9.67 -16.19
CA ARG A 501 -23.53 10.00 -17.12
C ARG A 501 -23.26 11.29 -17.88
N ALA A 502 -22.85 12.34 -17.16
CA ALA A 502 -22.55 13.64 -17.72
C ALA A 502 -21.34 13.58 -18.67
N ALA A 503 -20.25 12.93 -18.26
CA ALA A 503 -19.06 12.71 -19.09
C ALA A 503 -19.38 12.06 -20.45
N ILE A 504 -20.23 11.03 -20.46
CA ILE A 504 -20.68 10.36 -21.69
C ILE A 504 -21.46 11.32 -22.60
N ARG A 505 -22.43 12.08 -22.04
CA ARG A 505 -23.28 12.98 -22.85
C ARG A 505 -22.55 14.22 -23.36
N LEU A 506 -21.61 14.74 -22.58
CA LEU A 506 -20.79 15.91 -22.93
C LEU A 506 -19.61 15.56 -23.84
N GLY A 507 -19.30 14.27 -24.05
CA GLY A 507 -18.12 13.81 -24.77
C GLY A 507 -16.80 14.19 -24.08
N GLN A 508 -16.79 14.29 -22.74
CA GLN A 508 -15.65 14.75 -21.96
C GLN A 508 -15.05 13.65 -21.09
N PRO A 509 -13.74 13.69 -20.77
CA PRO A 509 -13.14 12.77 -19.79
C PRO A 509 -13.77 12.95 -18.40
N THR A 510 -14.10 11.84 -17.73
CA THR A 510 -14.73 11.82 -16.40
C THR A 510 -14.00 12.68 -15.38
N ARG A 511 -12.65 12.69 -15.40
CA ARG A 511 -11.82 13.53 -14.51
C ARG A 511 -12.09 15.04 -14.65
N ARG A 512 -12.45 15.51 -15.85
CA ARG A 512 -12.73 16.93 -16.13
C ARG A 512 -14.10 17.33 -15.60
N VAL A 513 -15.10 16.47 -15.80
CA VAL A 513 -16.46 16.66 -15.29
C VAL A 513 -16.48 16.57 -13.75
N LEU A 514 -15.71 15.65 -13.17
CA LEU A 514 -15.50 15.52 -11.72
C LEU A 514 -14.94 16.81 -11.11
N ALA A 515 -13.86 17.35 -11.69
CA ALA A 515 -13.24 18.59 -11.23
C ALA A 515 -14.18 19.81 -11.38
N ALA A 516 -14.88 19.90 -12.51
CA ALA A 516 -15.85 20.98 -12.76
C ALA A 516 -17.03 20.94 -11.76
N ALA A 517 -17.57 19.75 -11.47
CA ALA A 517 -18.66 19.58 -10.51
C ALA A 517 -18.23 19.92 -9.07
N ALA A 518 -17.03 19.48 -8.65
CA ALA A 518 -16.47 19.82 -7.35
C ALA A 518 -16.23 21.34 -7.20
N ALA A 519 -15.66 21.99 -8.21
CA ALA A 519 -15.45 23.43 -8.22
C ALA A 519 -16.78 24.22 -8.21
N ALA A 520 -17.75 23.84 -9.04
CA ALA A 520 -19.07 24.49 -9.06
C ALA A 520 -19.81 24.39 -7.71
N ALA A 521 -19.63 23.28 -6.99
CA ALA A 521 -20.24 23.08 -5.69
C ALA A 521 -19.60 23.94 -4.58
N LEU A 522 -18.32 24.25 -4.69
CA LEU A 522 -17.58 25.08 -3.73
C LEU A 522 -17.70 26.59 -4.04
N ASN A 523 -17.70 26.98 -5.32
CA ASN A 523 -17.73 28.38 -5.76
C ASN A 523 -19.11 29.07 -5.61
N THR A 524 -20.09 28.40 -4.99
CA THR A 524 -21.43 28.95 -4.74
C THR A 524 -21.51 29.52 -3.31
N ASP A 525 -20.89 30.68 -3.13
CA ASP A 525 -21.00 31.50 -1.92
C ASP A 525 -22.41 32.11 -1.78
N GLY A 526 -22.95 32.08 -0.55
CA GLY A 526 -24.09 32.88 -0.14
C GLY A 526 -25.51 32.36 -0.45
N ALA A 527 -25.69 31.34 -1.29
CA ALA A 527 -27.02 30.74 -1.50
C ALA A 527 -27.42 29.81 -0.33
N PRO A 528 -28.56 30.04 0.37
CA PRO A 528 -29.00 29.15 1.45
C PRO A 528 -29.28 27.75 0.91
N LEU A 529 -28.61 26.74 1.45
CA LEU A 529 -28.95 25.34 1.21
C LEU A 529 -30.34 25.05 1.81
N PRO A 530 -31.26 24.40 1.09
CA PRO A 530 -32.53 23.97 1.68
C PRO A 530 -32.24 22.97 2.80
N THR A 531 -32.72 23.26 4.00
CA THR A 531 -32.51 22.43 5.19
C THR A 531 -33.32 21.13 5.08
N ALA A 532 -32.69 20.07 4.59
CA ALA A 532 -33.23 18.72 4.70
C ALA A 532 -33.17 18.24 6.17
N GLY A 533 -34.25 17.60 6.64
CA GLY A 533 -34.42 17.21 8.04
C GLY A 533 -33.40 16.21 8.55
N ARG A 534 -33.22 16.17 9.88
CA ARG A 534 -32.43 15.15 10.58
C ARG A 534 -33.19 13.82 10.65
N ASP A 535 -33.40 13.18 9.51
CA ASP A 535 -34.01 11.85 9.47
C ASP A 535 -32.95 10.75 9.37
N GLY A 536 -32.84 9.98 10.45
CA GLY A 536 -32.22 8.66 10.41
C GLY A 536 -33.30 7.61 10.18
N GLY A 537 -33.36 7.03 8.98
CA GLY A 537 -34.36 6.03 8.64
C GLY A 537 -34.01 5.27 7.35
N SER A 538 -34.14 3.95 7.41
CA SER A 538 -34.19 3.05 6.26
C SER A 538 -35.39 3.35 5.36
N GLY A 539 -35.27 3.15 4.04
CA GLY A 539 -36.41 3.37 3.14
C GLY A 539 -36.14 3.13 1.66
N THR A 540 -35.84 1.89 1.27
CA THR A 540 -36.35 1.40 0.00
C THR A 540 -37.84 1.08 0.19
N ASP A 541 -38.74 1.70 -0.56
CA ASP A 541 -39.63 0.89 -1.42
C ASP A 541 -40.33 1.68 -2.54
N LEU A 542 -40.95 0.89 -3.42
CA LEU A 542 -41.51 1.22 -4.72
C LEU A 542 -42.84 2.02 -4.67
N ARG A 543 -43.19 2.57 -5.85
CA ARG A 543 -44.52 3.11 -6.12
C ARG A 543 -45.50 1.97 -6.36
N ASP A 544 -46.65 2.05 -5.70
CA ASP A 544 -47.84 1.26 -6.01
C ASP A 544 -48.73 2.07 -6.96
N ASP A 545 -48.87 1.62 -8.21
CA ASP A 545 -49.82 2.17 -9.19
C ASP A 545 -50.88 1.09 -9.46
N THR A 546 -52.08 1.29 -8.94
CA THR A 546 -53.21 0.37 -9.12
C THR A 546 -54.01 0.73 -10.38
N ALA A 547 -54.05 -0.20 -11.35
CA ALA A 547 -54.96 -0.13 -12.48
C ALA A 547 -55.53 -1.52 -12.84
N THR A 548 -56.83 -1.67 -12.64
CA THR A 548 -57.65 -2.88 -12.79
C THR A 548 -57.74 -3.40 -14.23
N THR A 549 -57.67 -4.73 -14.43
CA THR A 549 -58.68 -5.51 -15.20
C THR A 549 -58.44 -7.03 -15.15
N ASP A 550 -59.55 -7.77 -14.93
CA ASP A 550 -59.91 -9.17 -15.24
C ASP A 550 -58.87 -10.07 -15.98
N ASN A 551 -58.74 -11.37 -15.70
CA ASN A 551 -59.86 -12.32 -15.57
C ASN A 551 -59.47 -13.74 -15.06
N ALA A 552 -60.45 -14.44 -14.46
CA ALA A 552 -60.72 -15.89 -14.44
C ALA A 552 -59.64 -16.98 -14.11
N HIS A 553 -59.95 -17.76 -13.07
CA HIS A 553 -59.83 -19.25 -12.93
C HIS A 553 -58.49 -19.97 -13.27
N THR A 554 -57.98 -20.91 -12.48
CA THR A 554 -58.70 -22.11 -11.97
C THR A 554 -57.97 -22.72 -10.76
N ALA A 555 -58.69 -23.35 -9.84
CA ALA A 555 -58.13 -24.03 -8.66
C ALA A 555 -57.77 -25.51 -8.93
N SER A 556 -56.85 -26.09 -8.15
CA SER A 556 -56.90 -27.52 -7.77
C SER A 556 -55.99 -27.88 -6.59
N ASN A 557 -56.57 -28.58 -5.60
CA ASN A 557 -55.90 -29.27 -4.49
C ASN A 557 -55.57 -30.73 -4.87
N VAL A 558 -54.32 -31.18 -4.74
CA VAL A 558 -53.86 -32.60 -4.55
C VAL A 558 -52.45 -32.53 -3.90
N HIS A 559 -52.05 -33.15 -2.77
CA HIS A 559 -52.61 -34.08 -1.78
C HIS A 559 -52.26 -35.60 -1.92
N ILE A 560 -51.58 -36.13 -0.89
CA ILE A 560 -51.38 -37.57 -0.51
C ILE A 560 -50.25 -38.43 -1.17
N MET A 561 -49.60 -39.20 -0.27
CA MET A 561 -48.84 -40.48 -0.40
C MET A 561 -47.39 -40.60 -0.92
N SER A 562 -46.53 -40.88 0.08
CA SER A 562 -45.56 -41.99 0.18
C SER A 562 -45.65 -43.21 -0.75
N ASN A 563 -44.48 -43.72 -1.18
CA ASN A 563 -44.14 -45.17 -1.20
C ASN A 563 -42.58 -45.30 -1.23
N THR A 564 -41.88 -45.87 -0.24
CA THR A 564 -41.46 -47.30 -0.10
C THR A 564 -41.01 -47.95 -1.43
N ASN A 565 -39.87 -48.67 -1.59
CA ASN A 565 -39.24 -49.67 -0.70
C ASN A 565 -37.92 -50.25 -1.34
N ARG A 566 -37.15 -51.08 -0.56
CA ARG A 566 -36.14 -52.10 -0.97
C ARG A 566 -34.81 -51.62 -1.61
N THR A 567 -33.63 -52.23 -1.40
CA THR A 567 -33.12 -53.45 -0.69
C THR A 567 -31.72 -53.13 -0.08
N GLY A 568 -31.10 -53.82 0.90
CA GLY A 568 -31.45 -55.00 1.71
C GLY A 568 -30.25 -55.97 1.92
N LYS A 569 -29.84 -56.23 3.19
CA LYS A 569 -28.86 -57.25 3.69
C LYS A 569 -27.37 -57.03 3.34
N THR A 570 -26.33 -57.40 4.12
CA THR A 570 -26.09 -58.07 5.45
C THR A 570 -24.65 -57.69 5.91
N GLY A 571 -24.11 -57.87 7.13
CA GLY A 571 -24.52 -58.44 8.44
C GLY A 571 -23.47 -58.02 9.52
N MET A 572 -23.75 -58.03 10.83
CA MET A 572 -23.47 -59.10 11.84
C MET A 572 -22.00 -59.60 11.93
N ALA A 573 -21.35 -59.70 13.11
CA ALA A 573 -21.76 -59.37 14.49
C ALA A 573 -20.55 -59.19 15.44
N ASP A 574 -20.80 -58.52 16.57
CA ASP A 574 -20.32 -58.70 17.96
C ASP A 574 -19.16 -59.68 18.29
N ASP A 575 -18.25 -59.30 19.21
CA ASP A 575 -18.38 -59.67 20.64
C ASP A 575 -17.44 -58.84 21.56
N ALA A 576 -17.67 -58.89 22.87
CA ALA A 576 -16.99 -58.13 23.92
C ALA A 576 -15.79 -58.88 24.56
N GLY A 577 -14.98 -58.17 25.35
CA GLY A 577 -13.88 -58.78 26.11
C GLY A 577 -13.16 -57.83 27.06
N THR A 578 -13.59 -57.77 28.32
CA THR A 578 -12.89 -57.09 29.42
C THR A 578 -11.61 -57.83 29.85
N GLY A 579 -10.57 -57.09 30.25
CA GLY A 579 -9.36 -57.65 30.85
C GLY A 579 -8.53 -56.56 31.55
N ASP A 580 -8.66 -56.49 32.87
CA ASP A 580 -7.91 -55.63 33.79
C ASP A 580 -6.70 -56.40 34.34
N ASP A 581 -5.49 -55.83 34.29
CA ASP A 581 -4.49 -55.97 35.36
C ASP A 581 -3.37 -54.91 35.22
N SER A 582 -2.46 -54.89 36.19
CA SER A 582 -1.95 -53.67 36.79
C SER A 582 -0.42 -53.68 36.97
N THR A 583 0.13 -52.52 37.38
CA THR A 583 1.52 -52.30 37.86
C THR A 583 2.62 -52.42 36.77
N GLN A 584 3.80 -51.78 36.88
CA GLN A 584 4.39 -50.96 37.94
C GLN A 584 5.42 -49.94 37.36
N THR A 585 5.71 -48.87 38.12
CA THR A 585 6.95 -48.05 38.18
C THR A 585 8.11 -48.30 37.17
N GLY A 586 8.79 -47.28 36.61
CA GLY A 586 8.67 -45.82 36.73
C GLY A 586 10.01 -45.07 36.59
N MET A 587 9.94 -43.75 36.38
CA MET A 587 11.02 -42.74 36.56
C MET A 587 12.24 -42.76 35.58
N PRO A 588 12.99 -41.63 35.44
CA PRO A 588 13.37 -41.13 34.11
C PRO A 588 14.87 -40.80 33.94
N SER A 589 15.21 -40.27 32.75
CA SER A 589 16.26 -39.26 32.53
C SER A 589 15.93 -38.47 31.25
#